data_AF-A0A966P6X3-F1
#
_entry.id   AF-A0A966P6X3-F1
#
_cell.length_a   1.000
_cell.length_b   1.000
_cell.length_c   1.000
_cell.angle_alpha   90.00
_cell.angle_beta   90.00
_cell.angle_gamma   90.00
#
_symmetry.space_group_name_H-M   'P 1'
#
loop_
_entity.id
_entity.type
_entity.pdbx_description
1 polymer ?
#
loop_
_entity_poly.entity_id
_entity_poly.type
_entity_poly.pdbx_seq_one_letter_code
_entity_poly.pdbx_strand_id
1 'polypeptide(L)' 'MNASTPPKRWKMIVISWLFVYPVVNGMFALLFPLLADQPQWVKTLVFTLILVPLMGVAIPALHKRFWGWITK' A
#
# COMPACT_ATOMS: atom_id res chain seq x y z
N MET A 1 -0.07 31.85 -14.38
CA MET A 1 0.75 30.90 -13.59
C MET A 1 -0.21 30.11 -12.71
N ASN A 2 -0.55 28.87 -13.08
CA ASN A 2 -1.42 28.03 -12.26
C ASN A 2 -0.64 27.69 -10.98
N ALA A 3 -1.06 28.25 -9.85
CA ALA A 3 -0.49 27.94 -8.55
C ALA A 3 -0.79 26.46 -8.24
N SER A 4 0.17 25.59 -8.55
CA SER A 4 0.15 24.19 -8.15
C SER A 4 0.22 24.14 -6.63
N THR A 5 -0.94 24.11 -5.98
CA THR A 5 -1.07 23.95 -4.54
C THR A 5 -0.27 22.70 -4.14
N PRO A 6 0.70 22.83 -3.22
CA PRO A 6 1.55 21.69 -2.87
C PRO A 6 0.67 20.54 -2.40
N PRO A 7 0.93 19.30 -2.85
CA PRO A 7 0.13 18.15 -2.47
C PRO A 7 0.11 18.03 -0.95
N LYS A 8 -1.10 18.04 -0.36
CA LYS A 8 -1.26 18.01 1.09
C LYS A 8 -0.75 16.66 1.60
N ARG A 9 0.40 16.66 2.30
CA ARG A 9 1.08 15.43 2.78
C ARG A 9 0.14 14.48 3.54
N TRP A 10 -0.78 15.02 4.34
CA TRP A 10 -1.76 14.22 5.08
C TRP A 10 -2.70 13.41 4.17
N LYS A 11 -3.11 13.95 3.01
CA LYS A 11 -3.97 13.26 2.04
C LYS A 11 -3.24 12.08 1.39
N MET A 12 -1.95 12.26 1.09
CA MET A 12 -1.11 11.18 0.56
C MET A 12 -0.96 10.04 1.57
N ILE A 13 -0.75 10.38 2.86
CA ILE A 13 -0.68 9.40 3.95
C ILE A 13 -2.01 8.64 4.09
N VAL A 14 -3.16 9.34 4.07
CA VAL A 14 -4.49 8.70 4.16
C VAL A 14 -4.74 7.73 3.01
N ILE A 15 -4.40 8.09 1.78
CA ILE A 15 -4.56 7.20 0.61
C ILE A 15 -3.68 5.96 0.76
N SER A 16 -2.41 6.15 1.14
CA SER A 16 -1.50 5.03 1.36
C SER A 16 -1.99 4.12 2.49
N TRP A 17 -2.49 4.70 3.59
CA TRP A 17 -3.04 3.94 4.71
C TRP A 17 -4.29 3.13 4.33
N LEU A 18 -5.24 3.76 3.62
CA LEU A 18 -6.44 3.11 3.10
C LEU A 18 -6.12 1.98 2.12
N PHE A 19 -4.99 2.05 1.41
CA PHE A 19 -4.55 0.98 0.55
C PHE A 19 -3.86 -0.15 1.32
N VAL A 20 -2.96 0.19 2.23
CA VAL A 20 -2.15 -0.80 2.98
C VAL A 20 -3.04 -1.66 3.87
N TYR A 21 -4.01 -1.08 4.58
CA TYR A 21 -4.85 -1.83 5.51
C TYR A 21 -5.58 -3.05 4.89
N PRO A 22 -6.38 -2.90 3.81
CA PRO A 22 -7.06 -4.04 3.19
C PRO A 22 -6.07 -5.01 2.53
N VAL A 23 -4.96 -4.51 1.96
CA VAL A 23 -3.92 -5.37 1.35
C VAL A 23 -3.30 -6.28 2.39
N VAL A 24 -2.88 -5.74 3.53
CA VAL A 24 -2.29 -6.52 4.62
C VAL A 24 -3.27 -7.56 5.15
N ASN A 25 -4.54 -7.18 5.37
CA ASN A 25 -5.56 -8.13 5.83
C ASN A 25 -5.82 -9.23 4.80
N GLY A 26 -5.94 -8.90 3.51
CA GLY A 26 -6.10 -9.88 2.44
C GLY A 26 -4.90 -10.81 2.33
N MET A 27 -3.69 -10.27 2.47
CA MET A 27 -2.46 -11.06 2.51
C MET A 27 -2.44 -11.99 3.72
N PHE A 28 -2.83 -11.56 4.91
CA PHE A 28 -2.93 -12.47 6.06
C PHE A 28 -3.98 -13.56 5.82
N ALA A 29 -5.15 -13.23 5.30
CA ALA A 29 -6.18 -14.21 5.01
C ALA A 29 -5.76 -15.25 3.95
N LEU A 30 -4.87 -14.90 3.01
CA LEU A 30 -4.44 -15.78 1.91
C LEU A 30 -3.11 -16.49 2.18
N LEU A 31 -2.08 -15.76 2.64
CA LEU A 31 -0.72 -16.27 2.81
C LEU A 31 -0.54 -17.08 4.10
N PHE A 32 -1.16 -16.67 5.22
CA PHE A 32 -0.96 -17.38 6.49
C PHE A 32 -1.52 -18.81 6.47
N PRO A 33 -2.72 -19.10 5.92
CA PRO A 33 -3.16 -20.48 5.80
C PRO A 33 -2.29 -21.28 4.82
N LEU A 34 -1.82 -20.66 3.72
CA LEU A 34 -0.98 -21.34 2.73
C LEU A 34 0.41 -21.69 3.27
N LEU A 35 0.93 -20.86 4.18
CA LEU A 35 2.25 -21.02 4.79
C LEU A 35 2.16 -21.59 6.21
N ALA A 36 1.03 -22.15 6.63
CA ALA A 36 0.76 -22.49 8.03
C ALA A 36 1.89 -23.29 8.71
N ASP A 37 2.47 -24.27 8.02
CA ASP A 37 3.53 -25.15 8.52
C ASP A 37 4.93 -24.55 8.48
N GLN A 38 5.10 -23.37 7.87
CA GLN A 38 6.37 -22.69 7.75
C GLN A 38 6.71 -21.89 9.03
N PRO A 39 7.99 -21.73 9.36
CA PRO A 39 8.39 -20.91 10.49
C PRO A 39 8.08 -19.42 10.23
N GLN A 40 7.91 -18.66 11.31
CA GLN A 40 7.44 -17.26 11.24
C GLN A 40 8.31 -16.38 10.35
N TRP A 41 9.64 -16.57 10.35
CA TRP A 41 10.56 -15.78 9.53
C TRP A 41 10.38 -16.02 8.02
N VAL A 42 10.00 -17.23 7.60
CA VAL A 42 9.65 -17.53 6.20
C VAL A 42 8.35 -16.84 5.82
N LYS A 43 7.32 -16.94 6.68
CA LYS A 43 6.02 -16.27 6.46
C LYS A 43 6.21 -14.78 6.25
N THR A 44 7.03 -14.14 7.10
CA THR A 44 7.33 -12.71 6.99
C THR A 44 8.15 -12.38 5.75
N LEU A 45 9.09 -13.24 5.34
CA LEU A 45 9.89 -13.02 4.13
C LEU A 45 9.01 -13.07 2.88
N VAL A 46 8.15 -14.08 2.75
CA VAL A 46 7.22 -14.18 1.61
C VAL A 46 6.25 -13.00 1.61
N PHE A 47 5.74 -12.63 2.77
CA PHE A 47 4.86 -11.47 2.92
C PHE A 47 5.54 -10.16 2.48
N THR A 48 6.76 -9.86 2.92
CA THR A 48 7.45 -8.62 2.54
C THR A 48 7.82 -8.61 1.06
N LEU A 49 8.22 -9.76 0.51
CA LEU A 49 8.61 -9.92 -0.89
C LEU A 49 7.44 -9.66 -1.84
N ILE A 50 6.19 -9.87 -1.40
CA ILE A 50 4.98 -9.55 -2.16
C ILE A 50 4.49 -8.13 -1.85
N LEU A 51 4.44 -7.75 -0.57
CA LEU A 51 3.86 -6.47 -0.13
C LEU A 51 4.66 -5.29 -0.67
N VAL A 52 6.00 -5.33 -0.60
CA VAL A 52 6.84 -4.19 -0.96
C VAL A 52 6.75 -3.85 -2.46
N PRO A 53 6.88 -4.81 -3.40
CA PRO A 53 6.67 -4.52 -4.82
C PRO A 53 5.25 -4.06 -5.12
N LEU A 54 4.24 -4.66 -4.49
CA LEU A 54 2.85 -4.28 -4.67
C LEU A 54 2.63 -2.81 -4.26
N MET A 55 3.13 -2.41 -3.10
CA MET A 55 3.07 -1.02 -2.64
C MET A 55 3.86 -0.09 -3.56
N GLY A 56 5.05 -0.51 -4.01
CA GLY A 56 5.90 0.27 -4.91
C GLY A 56 5.23 0.62 -6.23
N VAL A 57 4.35 -0.25 -6.74
CA VAL A 57 3.60 -0.01 -7.98
C VAL A 57 2.24 0.67 -7.72
N ALA A 58 1.51 0.22 -6.71
CA ALA A 58 0.15 0.66 -6.46
C ALA A 58 0.06 2.06 -5.84
N ILE A 59 0.98 2.43 -4.94
CA ILE A 59 0.95 3.75 -4.29
C ILE A 59 1.13 4.89 -5.31
N PRO A 60 2.12 4.85 -6.23
CA PRO A 60 2.24 5.87 -7.28
C PRO A 60 1.00 5.93 -8.18
N ALA A 61 0.42 4.77 -8.54
CA ALA A 61 -0.78 4.71 -9.36
C ALA A 61 -2.00 5.34 -8.65
N LEU A 62 -2.17 5.06 -7.36
CA LEU A 62 -3.22 5.65 -6.53
C LEU A 62 -3.03 7.15 -6.35
N HIS A 63 -1.82 7.61 -6.05
CA HIS A 63 -1.53 9.04 -5.92
C HIS A 63 -1.79 9.77 -7.25
N LYS A 64 -1.47 9.16 -8.40
CA LYS A 64 -1.81 9.70 -9.72
C LYS A 64 -3.33 9.75 -9.96
N ARG A 65 -4.07 8.71 -9.54
CA ARG A 65 -5.54 8.65 -9.69
C ARG A 65 -6.26 9.67 -8.81
N PHE A 66 -5.80 9.85 -7.58
CA PHE A 66 -6.36 10.79 -6.61
C PHE A 66 -5.71 12.17 -6.65
N TRP A 67 -4.87 12.46 -7.67
CA TRP A 67 -4.13 13.71 -7.78
C TRP A 67 -5.03 14.94 -7.69
N GLY A 68 -6.19 14.91 -8.38
CA GLY A 68 -7.18 16.00 -8.33
C GLY A 68 -7.82 16.22 -6.94
N TRP A 69 -7.81 15.22 -6.06
CA TRP A 69 -8.22 15.37 -4.66
C TRP A 69 -7.05 15.77 -3.76
N ILE A 70 -5.84 15.31 -4.06
CA ILE A 70 -4.61 15.63 -3.31
C ILE A 70 -4.23 17.11 -3.45
N THR A 71 -4.41 17.69 -4.65
CA THR A 71 -4.07 19.08 -4.96
C THR A 71 -5.19 20.08 -4.63
N LYS A 72 -6.41 19.61 -4.39
CA LYS A 72 -7.55 20.43 -3.95
C LYS A 72 -7.53 20.65 -2.42
#